data_AF-A0A1M6IXV3-F1
#
_entry.id   AF-A0A1M6IXV3-F1
#
_cell.length_a   1.000
_cell.length_b   1.000
_cell.length_c   1.000
_cell.angle_alpha   90.00
_cell.angle_beta   90.00
_cell.angle_gamma   90.00
#
_symmetry.space_group_name_H-M   'P 1'
#
loop_
_entity.id
_entity.type
_entity.pdbx_description
1 polymer ?
#
loop_
_entity_poly.entity_id
_entity_poly.type
_entity_poly.pdbx_seq_one_letter_code
_entity_poly.pdbx_strand_id
1 'polypeptide(L)'
;MERHRTGGMTAIAVLTIIFGGLGILNGLFQVLHFLVLMYELLRVGLFEIPVAPLTFSLLSLATGIVGLITGIGMFALRPWARALSLVYGGLLILSSVFSFFTLPIIASIGTYDIGSIGASGLARLIIFSVIYLVLPVLYPLLLCVVFFSPAWKITFAKGRTA
;
A
#
# COMPACT_ATOMS: atom_id res chain seq x y z
N MET A 1 7.00 -35.08 -7.41
CA MET A 1 6.43 -34.71 -6.10
C MET A 1 5.39 -33.62 -6.33
N GLU A 2 4.11 -33.91 -6.12
CA GLU A 2 3.04 -32.93 -6.27
C GLU A 2 3.15 -31.85 -5.19
N ARG A 3 3.35 -30.60 -5.62
CA ARG A 3 3.24 -29.42 -4.75
C ARG A 3 1.77 -29.27 -4.36
N HIS A 4 1.37 -29.85 -3.23
CA HIS A 4 0.08 -29.55 -2.63
C HIS A 4 0.02 -28.07 -2.23
N ARG A 5 -0.56 -27.26 -3.11
CA ARG A 5 -0.97 -25.90 -2.83
C ARG A 5 -2.26 -25.94 -2.04
N THR A 6 -2.24 -25.46 -0.81
CA THR A 6 -3.47 -25.18 -0.06
C THR A 6 -4.19 -23.99 -0.70
N GLY A 7 -5.52 -24.03 -0.83
CA GLY A 7 -6.31 -22.93 -1.40
C GLY A 7 -6.05 -21.56 -0.77
N GLY A 8 -5.70 -21.53 0.52
CA GLY A 8 -5.31 -20.31 1.23
C GLY A 8 -4.04 -19.63 0.70
N MET A 9 -3.08 -20.39 0.15
CA MET A 9 -1.85 -19.81 -0.43
C MET A 9 -2.16 -19.08 -1.74
N THR A 10 -2.99 -19.67 -2.59
CA THR A 10 -3.46 -19.03 -3.82
C THR A 10 -4.31 -17.80 -3.51
N ALA A 11 -5.20 -17.86 -2.52
CA ALA A 11 -6.00 -16.71 -2.12
C ALA A 11 -5.14 -15.52 -1.67
N ILE A 12 -4.13 -15.77 -0.83
CA ILE A 12 -3.23 -14.71 -0.35
C ILE A 12 -2.34 -14.18 -1.46
N ALA A 13 -1.85 -15.04 -2.35
CA ALA A 13 -1.08 -14.59 -3.50
C ALA A 13 -1.90 -13.68 -4.41
N VAL A 14 -3.16 -14.04 -4.69
CA VAL A 14 -4.11 -13.19 -5.45
C VAL A 14 -4.35 -11.88 -4.73
N LEU A 15 -4.68 -11.90 -3.44
CA LEU A 15 -4.88 -10.68 -2.66
C LEU A 15 -3.65 -9.77 -2.70
N THR A 16 -2.44 -10.33 -2.57
CA THR A 16 -1.20 -9.55 -2.61
C THR A 16 -0.98 -8.90 -3.98
N ILE A 17 -1.34 -9.58 -5.07
CA ILE A 17 -1.30 -8.99 -6.41
C ILE A 17 -2.32 -7.86 -6.55
N ILE A 18 -3.56 -8.07 -6.09
CA ILE A 18 -4.63 -7.06 -6.16
C ILE A 18 -4.24 -5.82 -5.35
N PHE A 19 -3.84 -5.99 -4.09
CA PHE A 19 -3.40 -4.88 -3.24
C PHE A 19 -2.12 -4.21 -3.76
N GLY A 20 -1.19 -4.99 -4.34
CA GLY A 20 -0.01 -4.45 -5.02
C GLY A 20 -0.40 -3.56 -6.20
N GLY A 21 -1.29 -4.04 -7.07
CA GLY A 21 -1.81 -3.31 -8.23
C GLY A 21 -2.55 -2.02 -7.82
N LEU A 22 -3.42 -2.09 -6.81
CA LEU A 22 -4.08 -0.91 -6.24
C LEU A 22 -3.06 0.10 -5.68
N GLY A 23 -2.01 -0.39 -5.02
CA GLY A 23 -0.91 0.45 -4.52
C GLY A 23 -0.15 1.18 -5.63
N ILE A 24 0.09 0.51 -6.77
CA ILE A 24 0.68 1.13 -7.96
C ILE A 24 -0.25 2.21 -8.52
N LEU A 25 -1.53 1.90 -8.69
CA LEU A 25 -2.51 2.85 -9.22
C LEU A 25 -2.60 4.10 -8.34
N ASN A 26 -2.67 3.92 -7.02
CA ASN A 26 -2.66 5.01 -6.05
C ASN A 26 -1.37 5.83 -6.12
N GLY A 27 -0.21 5.18 -6.21
CA GLY A 27 1.08 5.84 -6.39
C GLY A 27 1.13 6.70 -7.67
N LEU A 28 0.61 6.18 -8.79
CA LEU A 28 0.52 6.93 -10.05
C LEU A 28 -0.39 8.17 -9.92
N PHE A 29 -1.55 8.04 -9.25
CA PHE A 29 -2.42 9.18 -8.97
C PHE A 29 -1.70 10.26 -8.14
N GLN A 30 -0.88 9.86 -7.17
CA GLN A 30 -0.10 10.81 -6.37
C GLN A 30 1.03 11.48 -7.17
N VAL A 31 1.67 10.76 -8.09
CA VAL A 31 2.63 11.37 -9.03
C VAL A 31 1.93 12.40 -9.91
N LEU A 32 0.73 12.10 -10.42
CA LEU A 32 -0.05 13.05 -11.19
C LEU A 32 -0.39 14.31 -10.35
N HIS A 33 -0.81 14.12 -9.10
CA HIS A 33 -1.06 15.23 -8.17
C HIS A 33 0.19 16.07 -7.92
N PHE A 34 1.35 15.44 -7.74
CA PHE A 34 2.63 16.14 -7.63
C PHE A 34 2.94 16.99 -8.87
N LEU A 35 2.73 16.45 -10.07
CA LEU A 35 2.96 17.17 -11.33
C LEU A 35 2.03 18.39 -11.48
N VAL A 36 0.76 18.24 -11.11
CA VAL A 36 -0.21 19.35 -11.10
C VAL A 36 0.22 20.43 -10.10
N LEU A 37 0.60 20.03 -8.88
CA LEU A 37 1.06 20.96 -7.86
C LEU A 37 2.32 21.72 -8.30
N MET A 38 3.28 21.02 -8.91
CA MET A 38 4.50 21.62 -9.45
C MET A 38 4.20 22.61 -10.58
N TYR A 39 3.23 22.30 -11.45
CA TYR A 39 2.77 23.21 -12.51
C TYR A 39 2.14 24.49 -11.94
N GLU A 40 1.27 24.37 -10.93
CA GLU A 40 0.64 25.53 -10.29
C GLU A 40 1.67 26.39 -9.52
N LEU A 41 2.62 25.78 -8.81
CA LEU A 41 3.72 26.50 -8.15
C LEU A 41 4.55 27.30 -9.17
N LEU A 42 4.91 26.66 -10.29
CA LEU A 42 5.63 27.31 -11.38
C LEU A 42 4.83 28.47 -11.98
N ARG A 43 3.51 28.31 -12.15
CA ARG A 43 2.60 29.33 -12.67
C ARG A 43 2.53 30.56 -11.77
N VAL A 44 2.61 30.38 -10.45
CA VAL A 44 2.62 31.46 -9.45
C VAL A 44 4.03 32.07 -9.28
N GLY A 45 5.04 31.55 -9.98
CA GLY A 45 6.41 32.03 -9.91
C GLY A 45 7.19 31.52 -8.68
N LEU A 46 6.64 30.54 -7.96
CA LEU A 46 7.30 29.89 -6.83
C LEU A 46 8.06 28.66 -7.32
N PHE A 47 9.39 28.71 -7.24
CA PHE A 47 10.27 27.61 -7.62
C PHE A 47 10.54 26.69 -6.41
N GLU A 48 9.47 26.15 -5.82
CA GLU A 48 9.57 25.17 -4.74
C GLU A 48 9.24 23.77 -5.25
N ILE A 49 10.11 22.81 -4.97
CA ILE A 49 9.85 21.40 -5.26
C ILE A 49 9.02 20.84 -4.10
N PRO A 50 7.79 20.36 -4.32
CA PRO A 50 7.01 19.78 -3.24
C PRO A 50 7.52 18.36 -2.92
N VAL A 51 8.60 18.29 -2.13
CA VAL A 51 9.34 17.05 -1.81
C VAL A 51 8.47 16.04 -1.05
N ALA A 52 7.58 16.51 -0.18
CA ALA A 52 6.70 15.63 0.62
C ALA A 52 5.77 14.76 -0.25
N PRO A 53 4.93 15.32 -1.16
CA PRO A 53 4.09 14.50 -2.03
C PRO A 53 4.90 13.66 -3.02
N LEU A 54 6.06 14.15 -3.49
CA LEU A 54 6.96 13.35 -4.33
C LEU A 54 7.43 12.10 -3.59
N THR A 55 7.97 12.26 -2.38
CA THR A 55 8.50 11.16 -1.56
C THR A 55 7.40 10.15 -1.23
N PHE A 56 6.20 10.65 -0.91
CA PHE A 56 5.05 9.79 -0.62
C PHE A 56 4.58 9.00 -1.86
N SER A 57 4.54 9.64 -3.03
CA SER A 57 4.19 8.97 -4.29
C SER A 57 5.16 7.85 -4.65
N LEU A 58 6.46 8.09 -4.48
CA LEU A 58 7.52 7.11 -4.71
C LEU A 58 7.43 5.95 -3.71
N LEU A 59 7.15 6.24 -2.45
CA LEU A 59 6.93 5.21 -1.43
C LEU A 59 5.72 4.34 -1.77
N SER A 60 4.59 4.94 -2.18
CA SER A 60 3.38 4.19 -2.57
C SER A 60 3.65 3.32 -3.81
N LEU A 61 4.37 3.83 -4.80
CA LEU A 61 4.78 3.08 -5.99
C LEU A 61 5.69 1.89 -5.62
N ALA A 62 6.73 2.14 -4.83
CA ALA A 62 7.63 1.09 -4.36
C ALA A 62 6.87 0.01 -3.58
N THR A 63 5.94 0.41 -2.71
CA THR A 63 5.08 -0.49 -1.95
C THR A 63 4.24 -1.36 -2.89
N GLY A 64 3.57 -0.76 -3.87
CA GLY A 64 2.76 -1.48 -4.86
C GLY A 64 3.57 -2.48 -5.70
N ILE A 65 4.74 -2.06 -6.20
CA ILE A 65 5.65 -2.92 -6.98
C ILE A 65 6.11 -4.11 -6.15
N VAL A 66 6.55 -3.87 -4.91
CA VAL A 66 6.98 -4.94 -3.99
C VAL A 66 5.83 -5.90 -3.71
N GLY A 67 4.60 -5.42 -3.51
CA GLY A 67 3.41 -6.25 -3.36
C GLY A 67 3.16 -7.15 -4.57
N LEU A 68 3.26 -6.59 -5.78
CA LEU A 68 3.04 -7.34 -7.02
C LEU A 68 4.11 -8.43 -7.22
N ILE A 69 5.39 -8.09 -7.04
CA ILE A 69 6.51 -9.05 -7.11
C ILE A 69 6.35 -10.14 -6.06
N THR A 70 5.93 -9.78 -4.84
CA THR A 70 5.68 -10.73 -3.75
C THR A 70 4.57 -11.69 -4.12
N GLY A 71 3.43 -11.18 -4.61
CA GLY A 71 2.30 -11.99 -5.02
C GLY A 71 2.68 -13.00 -6.11
N ILE A 72 3.41 -12.55 -7.14
CA ILE A 72 3.96 -13.44 -8.17
C ILE A 72 4.93 -14.47 -7.56
N GLY A 73 5.80 -14.04 -6.65
CA GLY A 73 6.74 -14.91 -5.95
C GLY A 73 6.04 -15.99 -5.10
N MET A 74 4.93 -15.65 -4.45
CA MET A 74 4.08 -16.58 -3.71
C MET A 74 3.39 -17.58 -4.65
N PHE A 75 2.94 -17.13 -5.83
CA PHE A 75 2.50 -18.05 -6.88
C PHE A 75 3.65 -19.00 -7.26
N ALA A 76 4.84 -18.51 -7.56
CA ALA A 76 5.95 -19.41 -7.90
C ALA A 76 6.49 -20.27 -6.73
N LEU A 77 5.96 -20.08 -5.50
CA LEU A 77 6.43 -20.68 -4.24
C LEU A 77 7.94 -20.46 -4.04
N ARG A 78 8.44 -19.29 -4.43
CA ARG A 78 9.87 -18.96 -4.33
C ARG A 78 10.23 -18.62 -2.88
N PRO A 79 11.41 -19.05 -2.40
CA PRO A 79 11.79 -18.87 -0.99
C PRO A 79 11.95 -17.41 -0.59
N TRP A 80 12.31 -16.53 -1.53
CA TRP A 80 12.40 -15.08 -1.31
C TRP A 80 11.05 -14.38 -1.14
N ALA A 81 9.93 -15.01 -1.56
CA ALA A 81 8.61 -14.38 -1.47
C ALA A 81 8.18 -14.14 -0.02
N ARG A 82 8.70 -14.93 0.94
CA ARG A 82 8.47 -14.70 2.37
C ARG A 82 9.16 -13.45 2.90
N ALA A 83 10.40 -13.22 2.48
CA ALA A 83 11.13 -12.03 2.89
C ALA A 83 10.47 -10.79 2.29
N LEU A 84 10.13 -10.86 1.00
CA LEU A 84 9.47 -9.76 0.29
C LEU A 84 8.07 -9.45 0.81
N SER A 85 7.30 -10.42 1.31
CA SER A 85 6.00 -10.14 1.93
C SER A 85 6.09 -9.44 3.27
N LEU A 86 7.14 -9.71 4.05
CA LEU A 86 7.40 -8.98 5.29
C LEU A 86 7.82 -7.54 4.97
N VAL A 87 8.66 -7.36 3.96
CA VAL A 87 9.01 -6.03 3.44
C VAL A 87 7.78 -5.30 2.93
N TYR A 88 6.91 -5.97 2.16
CA TYR A 88 5.64 -5.41 1.69
C TYR A 88 4.74 -4.98 2.86
N GLY A 89 4.59 -5.84 3.87
CA GLY A 89 3.82 -5.51 5.06
C GLY A 89 4.38 -4.32 5.83
N GLY A 90 5.70 -4.24 5.99
CA GLY A 90 6.37 -3.09 6.61
C GLY A 90 6.17 -1.80 5.82
N LEU A 91 6.26 -1.87 4.49
CA LEU A 91 6.02 -0.74 3.59
C LEU A 91 4.56 -0.25 3.65
N LEU A 92 3.58 -1.16 3.77
CA LEU A 92 2.17 -0.80 3.96
C LEU A 92 1.94 -0.07 5.29
N ILE A 93 2.56 -0.53 6.38
CA ILE A 93 2.49 0.16 7.68
C ILE A 93 3.12 1.54 7.56
N LEU A 94 4.32 1.64 6.97
CA LEU A 94 5.01 2.91 6.79
C LEU A 94 4.18 3.89 5.95
N SER A 95 3.59 3.42 4.85
CA SER A 95 2.69 4.20 4.00
C SER A 95 1.43 4.65 4.76
N SER A 96 0.89 3.82 5.65
CA SER A 96 -0.25 4.18 6.50
C SER A 96 0.12 5.29 7.50
N VAL A 97 1.31 5.22 8.11
CA VAL A 97 1.80 6.25 9.04
C VAL A 97 1.94 7.59 8.31
N PHE A 98 2.57 7.61 7.14
CA PHE A 98 2.68 8.83 6.33
C PHE A 98 1.32 9.33 5.83
N SER A 99 0.38 8.42 5.55
CA SER A 99 -1.01 8.79 5.21
C SER A 99 -1.69 9.53 6.36
N PHE A 100 -1.44 9.14 7.62
CA PHE A 100 -1.98 9.84 8.79
C PHE A 100 -1.57 11.31 8.85
N PHE A 101 -0.35 11.63 8.43
CA PHE A 101 0.15 13.01 8.41
C PHE A 101 -0.31 13.82 7.19
N THR A 102 -0.57 13.15 6.06
CA THR A 102 -0.96 13.82 4.80
C THR A 102 -2.47 13.97 4.63
N LEU A 103 -3.29 13.07 5.18
CA LEU A 103 -4.76 13.14 5.13
C LEU A 103 -5.35 14.42 5.73
N PRO A 104 -4.90 14.93 6.90
CA PRO A 104 -5.39 16.20 7.44
C PRO A 104 -5.09 17.39 6.52
N ILE A 105 -3.93 17.36 5.84
CA ILE A 105 -3.51 18.41 4.91
C ILE A 105 -4.42 18.40 3.67
N ILE A 106 -4.67 17.23 3.08
CA ILE A 106 -5.57 17.09 1.92
C ILE A 106 -7.01 17.44 2.29
N ALA A 107 -7.46 17.03 3.48
CA ALA A 107 -8.78 17.40 3.98
C ALA A 107 -8.91 18.91 4.16
N SER A 108 -7.88 19.58 4.69
CA SER A 108 -7.87 21.03 4.90
C SER A 108 -7.90 21.85 3.60
N ILE A 109 -7.33 21.34 2.50
CA ILE A 109 -7.38 22.01 1.18
C ILE A 109 -8.79 21.95 0.58
N GLY A 110 -9.56 20.89 0.88
CA GLY A 110 -10.94 20.72 0.41
C GLY A 110 -11.98 21.43 1.28
N THR A 111 -11.65 21.78 2.53
CA THR A 111 -12.54 22.45 3.47
C THR A 111 -11.92 23.77 3.92
N TYR A 112 -12.10 24.83 3.13
CA TYR A 112 -11.79 26.20 3.53
C TYR A 112 -12.64 26.70 4.72
N ASP A 113 -13.52 25.86 5.26
CA ASP A 113 -14.35 26.19 6.41
C ASP A 113 -14.35 25.05 7.44
N ILE A 114 -13.40 25.10 8.37
CA ILE A 114 -13.23 24.13 9.46
C ILE A 114 -14.41 24.24 10.47
N GLY A 115 -15.23 25.29 10.36
CA GLY A 115 -16.40 25.53 11.21
C GLY A 115 -17.64 24.69 10.87
N SER A 116 -17.69 24.05 9.69
CA SER A 116 -18.86 23.27 9.25
C SER A 116 -18.43 22.04 8.43
N ILE A 117 -17.96 21.00 9.10
CA ILE A 117 -17.89 19.67 8.49
C ILE A 117 -19.33 19.17 8.32
N GLY A 118 -19.93 19.50 7.17
CA GLY A 118 -21.20 18.90 6.77
C GLY A 118 -21.08 17.37 6.68
N ALA A 119 -22.20 16.66 6.75
CA ALA A 119 -22.23 15.19 6.73
C ALA A 119 -21.45 14.56 5.56
N SER A 120 -21.37 15.27 4.41
CA SER A 120 -20.58 14.88 3.23
C SER A 120 -19.07 14.96 3.44
N GLY A 121 -18.57 15.97 4.16
CA GLY A 121 -17.15 16.11 4.51
C GLY A 121 -16.70 15.03 5.50
N LEU A 122 -17.57 14.71 6.47
CA LEU A 122 -17.34 13.66 7.46
C LEU A 122 -17.32 12.26 6.80
N ALA A 123 -18.27 11.98 5.91
CA ALA A 123 -18.29 10.74 5.14
C ALA A 123 -17.02 10.56 4.28
N ARG A 124 -16.56 11.64 3.63
CA ARG A 124 -15.32 11.61 2.85
C ARG A 124 -14.12 11.32 3.74
N LEU A 125 -13.99 12.00 4.88
CA LEU A 125 -12.90 11.76 5.84
C LEU A 125 -12.89 10.31 6.36
N ILE A 126 -14.06 9.73 6.67
CA ILE A 126 -14.18 8.32 7.07
C ILE A 126 -13.71 7.39 5.96
N ILE A 127 -14.20 7.58 4.72
CA ILE A 127 -13.82 6.76 3.58
C ILE A 127 -12.30 6.82 3.35
N PHE A 128 -11.72 8.03 3.38
CA PHE A 128 -10.27 8.20 3.27
C PHE A 128 -9.52 7.53 4.44
N SER A 129 -9.99 7.66 5.68
CA SER A 129 -9.36 7.02 6.84
C SER A 129 -9.42 5.49 6.74
N VAL A 130 -10.52 4.93 6.25
CA VAL A 130 -10.65 3.48 6.08
C VAL A 130 -9.70 2.96 4.99
N ILE A 131 -9.66 3.63 3.83
CA ILE A 131 -8.86 3.19 2.67
C ILE A 131 -7.36 3.33 2.93
N TYR A 132 -6.94 4.45 3.54
CA TYR A 132 -5.52 4.80 3.67
C TYR A 132 -4.91 4.45 5.04
N LEU A 133 -5.72 4.07 6.03
CA LEU A 133 -5.23 3.73 7.37
C LEU A 133 -5.65 2.35 7.83
N VAL A 134 -6.94 2.02 7.75
CA VAL A 134 -7.45 0.76 8.30
C VAL A 134 -7.08 -0.42 7.39
N LEU A 135 -7.36 -0.29 6.10
CA LEU A 135 -7.12 -1.34 5.11
C LEU A 135 -5.62 -1.74 4.99
N PRO A 136 -4.66 -0.80 4.89
CA PRO A 136 -3.25 -1.14 4.75
C PRO A 136 -2.58 -1.54 6.07
N VAL A 137 -3.25 -1.39 7.23
CA VAL A 137 -2.80 -1.96 8.52
C VAL A 137 -3.37 -3.35 8.76
N LEU A 138 -4.61 -3.61 8.37
CA LEU A 138 -5.24 -4.93 8.50
C LEU A 138 -4.56 -5.98 7.62
N TYR A 139 -4.13 -5.61 6.41
CA TYR A 139 -3.46 -6.53 5.49
C TYR A 139 -2.12 -7.10 6.02
N PRO A 140 -1.17 -6.31 6.53
CA PRO A 140 0.06 -6.82 7.14
C PRO A 140 -0.18 -7.63 8.41
N LEU A 141 -1.22 -7.31 9.19
CA LEU A 141 -1.65 -8.16 10.32
C LEU A 141 -2.12 -9.53 9.83
N LEU A 142 -2.96 -9.56 8.79
CA LEU A 142 -3.40 -10.80 8.16
C LEU A 142 -2.22 -11.60 7.60
N LEU A 143 -1.28 -10.94 6.93
CA LEU A 143 -0.05 -11.58 6.47
C LEU A 143 0.74 -12.16 7.65
N CYS A 144 0.95 -11.41 8.74
CA CYS A 144 1.63 -11.92 9.92
C CYS A 144 0.97 -13.19 10.47
N VAL A 145 -0.35 -13.16 10.70
CA VAL A 145 -1.10 -14.31 11.22
C VAL A 145 -0.92 -15.53 10.33
N VAL A 146 -1.03 -15.36 9.01
CA VAL A 146 -0.85 -16.49 8.06
C VAL A 146 0.59 -16.97 8.02
N PHE A 147 1.57 -16.09 8.05
CA PHE A 147 2.99 -16.46 8.03
C PHE A 147 3.47 -17.17 9.30
N PHE A 148 2.86 -16.85 10.45
CA PHE A 148 3.12 -17.56 11.70
C PHE A 148 2.44 -18.93 11.76
N SER A 149 1.46 -19.20 10.90
CA SER A 149 0.81 -20.51 10.82
C SER A 149 1.81 -21.62 10.44
N PRO A 150 1.85 -22.75 11.18
CA PRO A 150 2.79 -23.84 10.94
C PRO A 150 2.62 -24.48 9.55
N ALA A 151 1.40 -24.50 9.00
CA ALA A 151 1.12 -25.04 7.67
C ALA A 151 1.92 -24.31 6.58
N TRP A 152 1.96 -22.98 6.64
CA TRP A 152 2.70 -22.15 5.67
C TRP A 152 4.20 -22.33 5.79
N LYS A 153 4.72 -22.48 7.02
CA LYS A 153 6.16 -22.70 7.29
C LYS A 153 6.66 -23.97 6.60
N ILE A 154 5.90 -25.05 6.65
CA ILE A 154 6.25 -26.35 6.06
C ILE A 154 6.25 -26.28 4.52
N THR A 155 5.31 -25.56 3.90
CA THR A 155 5.18 -25.55 2.43
C THR A 155 6.36 -24.87 1.72
N PHE A 156 6.83 -23.70 2.17
CA PHE A 156 8.04 -23.13 1.53
C PHE A 156 9.35 -23.80 2.00
N ALA A 157 9.35 -24.55 3.12
CA ALA A 157 10.52 -25.35 3.47
C ALA A 157 10.73 -26.47 2.44
N LYS A 158 9.64 -27.15 2.04
CA LYS A 158 9.64 -28.10 0.91
C LYS A 158 9.99 -27.46 -0.45
N GLY A 159 9.73 -26.16 -0.60
CA GLY A 159 10.07 -25.41 -1.82
C GLY A 159 11.55 -25.06 -1.98
N ARG A 160 12.40 -25.21 -0.94
CA ARG A 160 13.86 -24.98 -0.99
C ARG A 160 14.67 -26.20 -1.39
N THR A 161 14.08 -27.39 -1.26
CA THR A 161 14.75 -28.69 -1.51
C THR A 161 14.52 -29.21 -2.93
N ALA A 162 13.94 -28.39 -3.80
CA ALA A 162 13.70 -28.67 -5.21
C ALA A 162 14.32 -27.54 -6.04
#